data_AF-A0A4R6Q3H9-F1
#
_entry.id   AF-A0A4R6Q3H9-F1
#
_cell.length_a   1.000
_cell.length_b   1.000
_cell.length_c   1.000
_cell.angle_alpha   90.00
_cell.angle_beta   90.00
_cell.angle_gamma   90.00
#
_symmetry.space_group_name_H-M   'P 1'
#
loop_
_entity.id
_entity.type
_entity.pdbx_description
1 polymer ?
#
loop_
_entity_poly.entity_id
_entity_poly.type
_entity_poly.pdbx_seq_one_letter_code
_entity_poly.pdbx_strand_id
1 'polypeptide(L)' 'MEEKINAALEDVKQVLRRDGGDIELVGITEDNIVQVRLQGHCAGCQGARMTLKGIVEQILQEAVPEVKGVEAVD' A
#
# COMPACT_ATOMS: atom_id res chain seq x y z
N MET A 1 12.26 -1.92 -9.36
CA MET A 1 11.46 -2.30 -8.18
C MET A 1 10.28 -1.34 -8.02
N GLU A 2 10.55 -0.05 -7.93
CA GLU A 2 9.53 1.01 -7.80
C GLU A 2 8.44 0.96 -8.89
N GLU A 3 8.79 0.76 -10.16
CA GLU A 3 7.81 0.66 -11.25
C GLU A 3 6.79 -0.48 -11.04
N LYS A 4 7.25 -1.65 -10.58
CA LYS A 4 6.37 -2.80 -10.27
C LYS A 4 5.47 -2.52 -9.07
N ILE A 5 6.02 -1.87 -8.04
CA ILE A 5 5.27 -1.46 -6.86
C ILE A 5 4.21 -0.44 -7.25
N ASN A 6 4.55 0.56 -8.08
CA ASN A 6 3.59 1.54 -8.57
C ASN A 6 2.47 0.89 -9.39
N ALA A 7 2.78 -0.06 -10.27
CA ALA A 7 1.77 -0.79 -11.02
C ALA A 7 0.81 -1.56 -10.10
N ALA A 8 1.34 -2.31 -9.12
CA ALA A 8 0.53 -3.04 -8.15
C ALA A 8 -0.31 -2.10 -7.25
N LEU A 9 0.25 -0.95 -6.86
CA LEU A 9 -0.49 0.07 -6.11
C LEU A 9 -1.58 0.73 -6.95
N GLU A 10 -1.45 0.81 -8.26
CA GLU A 10 -2.47 1.37 -9.15
C GLU A 10 -3.77 0.54 -9.14
N ASP A 11 -3.63 -0.78 -9.11
CA ASP A 11 -4.77 -1.70 -8.96
C ASP A 11 -5.44 -1.52 -7.59
N VAL A 12 -4.66 -1.35 -6.52
CA VAL A 12 -5.18 -1.06 -5.19
C VAL A 12 -5.89 0.29 -5.15
N LYS A 13 -5.30 1.34 -5.76
CA LYS A 13 -5.91 2.68 -5.85
C LYS A 13 -7.27 2.64 -6.53
N GLN A 14 -7.42 1.86 -7.61
CA GLN A 14 -8.71 1.69 -8.30
C GLN A 14 -9.81 1.19 -7.36
N VAL A 15 -9.48 0.24 -6.48
CA VAL A 15 -10.41 -0.30 -5.48
C VAL A 15 -10.67 0.73 -4.38
N LEU A 16 -9.60 1.29 -3.80
CA LEU A 16 -9.71 2.27 -2.70
C LEU A 16 -10.50 3.52 -3.09
N ARG A 17 -10.34 4.00 -4.32
CA ARG A 17 -11.08 5.16 -4.82
C ARG A 17 -12.58 4.94 -4.89
N ARG A 18 -13.04 3.69 -5.08
CA ARG A 18 -14.47 3.36 -5.01
C ARG A 18 -15.01 3.48 -3.58
N ASP A 19 -14.19 3.17 -2.59
CA ASP A 19 -14.48 3.32 -1.16
C ASP A 19 -14.16 4.73 -0.62
N GLY A 20 -13.76 5.68 -1.49
CA GLY A 20 -13.44 7.05 -1.09
C GLY A 20 -12.12 7.19 -0.31
N GLY A 21 -11.22 6.24 -0.47
CA GLY A 21 -9.82 6.28 -0.02
C GLY A 21 -8.83 6.45 -1.17
N ASP A 22 -7.57 6.65 -0.83
CA ASP A 22 -6.45 6.56 -1.78
C ASP A 22 -5.20 5.99 -1.07
N ILE A 23 -4.23 5.53 -1.84
CA ILE A 23 -2.94 5.08 -1.33
C ILE A 23 -1.81 5.67 -2.16
N GLU A 24 -0.77 6.16 -1.53
CA GLU A 24 0.38 6.75 -2.20
C GLU A 24 1.66 6.05 -1.78
N LEU A 25 2.56 5.79 -2.74
CA LEU A 25 3.90 5.31 -2.44
C LEU A 25 4.73 6.48 -1.91
N VAL A 26 5.26 6.36 -0.70
CA VAL A 26 6.14 7.37 -0.08
C VAL A 26 7.60 7.05 -0.36
N GLY A 27 7.95 5.75 -0.35
CA GLY A 27 9.31 5.32 -0.61
C GLY A 27 9.51 3.84 -0.31
N ILE A 28 10.75 3.38 -0.50
CA ILE A 28 11.18 2.02 -0.20
C ILE A 28 12.45 2.13 0.64
N THR A 29 12.48 1.47 1.79
CA THR A 29 13.65 1.47 2.68
C THR A 29 14.75 0.56 2.14
N GLU A 30 15.97 0.67 2.68
CA GLU A 30 17.10 -0.21 2.34
C GLU A 30 16.82 -1.69 2.68
N ASP A 31 15.89 -1.96 3.61
CA ASP A 31 15.43 -3.29 3.97
C ASP A 31 14.33 -3.85 3.04
N ASN A 32 14.05 -3.18 1.92
CA ASN A 32 12.94 -3.48 1.00
C ASN A 32 11.55 -3.41 1.68
N ILE A 33 11.38 -2.50 2.65
CA ILE A 33 10.07 -2.19 3.23
C ILE A 33 9.44 -1.06 2.43
N VAL A 34 8.23 -1.29 1.92
CA VAL A 34 7.51 -0.29 1.13
C VAL A 34 6.71 0.61 2.05
N GLN A 35 7.03 1.90 2.04
CA GLN A 35 6.31 2.91 2.82
C GLN A 35 5.19 3.49 1.98
N VAL A 36 3.97 3.40 2.49
CA VAL A 36 2.75 3.89 1.82
C VAL A 36 2.00 4.86 2.73
N ARG A 37 1.37 5.86 2.14
CA ARG A 37 0.47 6.79 2.85
C ARG A 37 -0.96 6.51 2.43
N LEU A 38 -1.81 6.18 3.40
CA LEU A 38 -3.25 6.00 3.18
C LEU A 38 -3.96 7.37 3.31
N GLN A 39 -4.76 7.72 2.31
CA GLN A 39 -5.51 8.98 2.26
C GLN A 39 -7.03 8.70 2.22
N GLY A 40 -7.84 9.74 2.50
CA GLY A 40 -9.30 9.69 2.40
C GLY A 40 -10.00 8.98 3.57
N HIS A 41 -11.18 8.41 3.33
CA HIS A 41 -12.01 7.78 4.38
C HIS A 41 -11.31 6.60 5.06
N CYS A 42 -10.45 5.89 4.31
CA CYS A 42 -9.64 4.78 4.82
C CYS A 42 -8.62 5.21 5.88
N ALA A 43 -8.24 6.50 5.93
CA ALA A 43 -7.34 7.02 6.96
C ALA A 43 -8.01 7.13 8.34
N GLY A 44 -9.34 7.32 8.41
CA GLY A 44 -10.06 7.53 9.66
C GLY A 44 -10.53 6.26 10.38
N CYS A 45 -10.59 5.12 9.69
CA CYS A 45 -11.05 3.86 10.26
C CYS A 45 -9.85 2.96 10.64
N GLN A 46 -9.54 2.90 11.94
CA GLN A 46 -8.40 2.10 12.45
C GLN A 46 -8.48 0.62 12.04
N GLY A 47 -9.69 0.05 11.94
CA GLY A 47 -9.89 -1.31 11.44
C GLY A 47 -9.57 -1.47 9.96
N ALA A 48 -9.90 -0.47 9.14
CA ALA A 48 -9.60 -0.49 7.71
C ALA A 48 -8.10 -0.36 7.44
N ARG A 49 -7.36 0.44 8.23
CA ARG A 49 -5.89 0.59 8.09
C ARG A 49 -5.16 -0.73 8.24
N MET A 50 -5.46 -1.52 9.28
CA MET A 50 -4.79 -2.82 9.49
C MET A 50 -5.13 -3.83 8.38
N THR A 51 -6.40 -3.94 8.01
CA THR A 51 -6.82 -4.88 6.96
C THR A 51 -6.25 -4.50 5.59
N LEU A 52 -6.29 -3.22 5.22
CA LEU A 52 -5.75 -2.73 3.95
C LEU A 52 -4.24 -2.91 3.89
N LYS A 53 -3.52 -2.63 4.99
CA LYS A 53 -2.08 -2.88 5.07
C LYS A 53 -1.75 -4.33 4.74
N GLY A 54 -2.45 -5.29 5.35
CA GLY A 54 -2.24 -6.71 5.10
C GLY A 54 -2.52 -7.12 3.65
N ILE A 55 -3.60 -6.61 3.06
CA ILE A 55 -3.94 -6.86 1.66
C ILE A 55 -2.87 -6.29 0.73
N VAL A 56 -2.46 -5.04 0.94
CA VAL A 56 -1.43 -4.37 0.13
C VAL A 56 -0.08 -5.08 0.25
N GLU A 57 0.30 -5.50 1.45
CA GLU A 57 1.51 -6.28 1.67
C GLU A 57 1.50 -7.59 0.89
N GLN A 58 0.39 -8.33 0.93
CA GLN A 58 0.26 -9.58 0.18
C GLN A 58 0.37 -9.35 -1.33
N ILE A 59 -0.37 -8.37 -1.87
CA ILE A 59 -0.34 -8.04 -3.31
C ILE A 59 1.07 -7.63 -3.74
N LEU A 60 1.74 -6.81 -2.93
CA LEU A 60 3.11 -6.36 -3.23
C LEU A 60 4.12 -7.50 -3.16
N GLN A 61 4.00 -8.43 -2.21
CA GLN A 61 4.85 -9.61 -2.13
C GLN A 61 4.61 -10.58 -3.30
N GLU A 62 3.36 -10.73 -3.74
CA GLU A 62 3.02 -11.54 -4.92
C GLU A 62 3.57 -10.94 -6.22
N ALA A 63 3.46 -9.62 -6.39
CA ALA A 63 3.97 -8.92 -7.58
C ALA A 63 5.51 -8.74 -7.54
N VAL A 64 6.06 -8.53 -6.34
CA VAL A 64 7.47 -8.19 -6.09
C VAL A 64 7.94 -8.98 -4.85
N PRO A 65 8.42 -10.22 -5.01
CA PRO A 65 8.85 -11.07 -3.89
C PRO A 65 10.10 -10.55 -3.13
N GLU A 66 10.74 -9.49 -3.63
CA GLU A 66 11.82 -8.77 -2.96
C GLU A 66 11.32 -7.88 -1.80
N VAL A 67 10.03 -7.54 -1.78
CA VAL A 67 9.40 -6.73 -0.72
C VAL A 67 9.35 -7.54 0.58
N LYS A 68 9.96 -7.02 1.65
CA LYS A 68 9.94 -7.68 2.97
C LYS A 68 8.72 -7.31 3.81
N GLY A 69 8.09 -6.19 3.51
CA GLY A 69 6.90 -5.74 4.23
C GLY A 69 6.41 -4.38 3.76
N VAL A 70 5.27 -3.96 4.30
CA VAL A 70 4.69 -2.65 4.04
C VAL A 70 4.56 -1.90 5.35
N GLU A 71 4.81 -0.59 5.33
CA GLU A 71 4.54 0.30 6.45
C GLU A 71 3.65 1.45 6.02
N ALA A 72 2.56 1.67 6.77
CA ALA A 72 1.71 2.83 6.58
C ALA A 72 2.32 4.01 7.35
N VAL A 73 2.65 5.09 6.65
CA VAL A 73 3.15 6.34 7.23
C VAL A 73 2.08 7.43 7.14
N ASP A 74 1.94 8.24 8.19
CA ASP A 74 1.01 9.38 8.24
C ASP A 74 1.59 10.64 7.56
#